data_AF-S6BIN7-F1
#
_entry.id   AF-S6BIN7-F1
#
_cell.length_a   1.000
_cell.length_b   1.000
_cell.length_c   1.000
_cell.angle_alpha   90.00
_cell.angle_beta   90.00
_cell.angle_gamma   90.00
#
_symmetry.space_group_name_H-M   'P 1'
#
loop_
_entity.id
_entity.type
_entity.pdbx_description
1 polymer ?
#
loop_
_entity_poly.entity_id
_entity_poly.type
_entity_poly.pdbx_seq_one_letter_code
_entity_poly.pdbx_strand_id
1 'polypeptide(L)'
;MDDFTKLGASVFAKMEKVNSELLALTYGSIVSQLIKDIEFTDGVNTQLLSMGRNIGVRLVDEVLAKLGCTPCTNFRTTVEAIAKVGLKMFLGITGDVIVIDEATNHYHIAFHENPLDQFVEIPENLSNLAYSNIICGVIIGALE
;
A
#
# COMPACT_ATOMS: atom_id res chain seq x y z
N MET A 1 10.98 13.82 -12.90
CA MET A 1 10.63 13.51 -11.50
C MET A 1 9.21 13.95 -11.13
N ASP A 2 8.68 15.01 -11.78
CA ASP A 2 7.29 15.50 -11.59
C ASP A 2 6.21 14.74 -12.36
N ASP A 3 6.58 13.95 -13.37
CA ASP A 3 5.60 13.32 -14.27
C ASP A 3 4.77 12.26 -13.56
N PHE A 4 5.37 11.43 -12.70
CA PHE A 4 4.62 10.45 -11.90
C PHE A 4 3.67 11.11 -10.90
N THR A 5 4.07 12.21 -10.27
CA THR A 5 3.19 12.94 -9.35
C THR A 5 1.99 13.54 -10.09
N LYS A 6 2.23 14.16 -11.24
CA LYS A 6 1.15 14.71 -12.09
C LYS A 6 0.23 13.61 -12.63
N LEU A 7 0.80 12.48 -13.03
CA LEU A 7 0.06 11.31 -13.49
C LEU A 7 -0.81 10.74 -12.37
N GLY A 8 -0.25 10.54 -11.18
CA GLY A 8 -0.98 10.08 -9.99
C GLY A 8 -2.16 10.98 -9.65
N ALA A 9 -1.95 12.31 -9.67
CA ALA A 9 -3.03 13.28 -9.44
C ALA A 9 -4.13 13.22 -10.52
N SER A 10 -3.74 13.12 -11.81
CA SER A 10 -4.66 13.03 -12.95
C SER A 10 -5.50 11.74 -12.92
N VAL A 11 -4.86 10.61 -12.60
CA VAL A 11 -5.53 9.31 -12.45
C VAL A 11 -6.48 9.35 -11.27
N PHE A 12 -6.00 9.78 -10.10
CA PHE A 12 -6.83 9.90 -8.89
C PHE A 12 -8.05 10.80 -9.11
N ALA A 13 -7.96 11.87 -9.91
CA ALA A 13 -9.10 12.72 -10.23
C ALA A 13 -10.22 11.99 -11.00
N LYS A 14 -9.85 11.00 -11.82
CA LYS A 14 -10.77 10.25 -12.69
C LYS A 14 -11.31 8.95 -12.07
N MET A 15 -10.75 8.53 -10.94
CA MET A 15 -11.18 7.33 -10.23
C MET A 15 -12.49 7.58 -9.48
N GLU A 16 -13.36 6.57 -9.47
CA GLU A 16 -14.46 6.53 -8.52
C GLU A 16 -13.90 6.41 -7.10
N LYS A 17 -14.49 7.18 -6.18
CA LYS A 17 -14.00 7.30 -4.81
C LYS A 17 -15.07 6.93 -3.82
N VAL A 18 -14.62 6.32 -2.74
CA VAL A 18 -15.43 6.02 -1.56
C VAL A 18 -14.83 6.79 -0.38
N ASN A 19 -15.64 7.07 0.65
CA ASN A 19 -15.15 7.70 1.88
C ASN A 19 -14.02 6.86 2.49
N SER A 20 -12.88 7.49 2.79
CA SER A 20 -11.71 6.85 3.41
C SER A 20 -12.03 6.27 4.79
N GLU A 21 -12.93 6.89 5.55
CA GLU A 21 -13.35 6.40 6.87
C GLU A 21 -14.07 5.06 6.76
N LEU A 22 -14.87 4.86 5.71
CA LEU A 22 -15.54 3.59 5.47
C LEU A 22 -14.51 2.47 5.23
N LEU A 23 -13.44 2.76 4.47
CA LEU A 23 -12.34 1.82 4.26
C LEU A 23 -11.59 1.55 5.57
N ALA A 24 -11.26 2.59 6.33
CA ALA A 24 -10.56 2.47 7.61
C ALA A 24 -11.33 1.62 8.63
N LEU A 25 -12.64 1.86 8.79
CA LEU A 25 -13.48 1.11 9.72
C LEU A 25 -13.69 -0.35 9.27
N THR A 26 -13.83 -0.58 7.96
CA THR A 26 -13.92 -1.92 7.40
C THR A 26 -12.61 -2.69 7.64
N TYR A 27 -11.47 -2.04 7.39
CA TYR A 27 -10.16 -2.63 7.61
C TYR A 27 -9.92 -2.92 9.11
N GLY A 28 -10.23 -1.97 9.99
CA GLY A 28 -10.13 -2.15 11.43
C GLY A 28 -10.99 -3.30 11.96
N SER A 29 -12.17 -3.51 11.36
CA SER A 29 -13.03 -4.65 11.67
C SER A 29 -12.39 -5.98 11.27
N ILE A 30 -11.75 -6.05 10.09
CA ILE A 30 -10.99 -7.23 9.64
C ILE A 30 -9.83 -7.51 10.59
N VAL A 31 -9.01 -6.50 10.91
CA VAL A 31 -7.86 -6.67 11.81
C VAL A 31 -8.32 -7.10 13.21
N SER A 32 -9.38 -6.49 13.73
CA SER A 32 -9.98 -6.87 15.02
C SER A 32 -10.48 -8.30 15.03
N GLN A 33 -11.03 -8.78 13.91
CA GLN A 33 -11.45 -10.17 13.78
C GLN A 33 -10.26 -11.12 13.72
N LEU A 34 -9.22 -10.78 12.95
CA LEU A 34 -7.99 -11.60 12.87
C LEU A 34 -7.28 -11.73 14.23
N ILE A 35 -7.23 -10.66 15.03
CA ILE A 35 -6.64 -10.69 16.38
C ILE A 35 -7.42 -11.60 17.32
N LYS A 36 -8.75 -11.72 17.14
CA LYS A 36 -9.58 -12.63 17.95
C LYS A 36 -9.40 -14.09 17.52
N ASP A 37 -9.22 -14.32 16.22
CA ASP A 37 -9.15 -15.65 15.63
C ASP A 37 -7.74 -16.26 15.66
N ILE A 38 -6.69 -15.42 15.77
CA ILE A 38 -5.28 -15.82 15.73
C ILE A 38 -4.59 -15.38 17.03
N GLU A 39 -4.11 -16.34 17.81
CA GLU A 39 -3.51 -16.08 19.13
C GLU A 39 -2.19 -15.26 19.09
N PHE A 40 -1.43 -15.35 17.99
CA PHE A 40 -0.11 -14.73 17.87
C PHE A 40 -0.08 -13.59 16.85
N THR A 41 0.56 -12.46 17.21
CA THR A 41 0.74 -11.28 16.34
C THR A 41 1.39 -11.62 15.00
N ASP A 42 2.33 -12.57 14.99
CA ASP A 42 3.05 -12.97 13.78
C ASP A 42 2.13 -13.70 12.79
N GLY A 43 1.17 -14.47 13.30
CA GLY A 43 0.14 -15.10 12.49
C GLY A 43 -0.79 -14.07 11.85
N VAL A 44 -1.17 -13.03 12.61
CA VAL A 44 -1.95 -11.90 12.09
C VAL A 44 -1.17 -11.15 11.00
N ASN A 45 0.10 -10.84 11.24
CA ASN A 45 0.97 -10.17 10.26
C ASN A 45 1.09 -10.98 8.95
N THR A 46 1.28 -12.30 9.06
CA THR A 46 1.35 -13.22 7.91
C THR A 46 0.04 -13.22 7.14
N GLN A 47 -1.09 -13.26 7.85
CA GLN A 47 -2.40 -13.27 7.22
C GLN A 47 -2.71 -11.96 6.51
N LEU A 48 -2.40 -10.81 7.13
CA LEU A 48 -2.54 -9.49 6.50
C LEU A 48 -1.68 -9.37 5.23
N LEU A 49 -0.45 -9.88 5.27
CA LEU A 49 0.43 -9.90 4.10
C LEU A 49 -0.16 -10.76 2.97
N SER A 50 -0.66 -11.95 3.29
CA SER A 50 -1.27 -12.88 2.33
C SER A 50 -2.54 -12.28 1.70
N MET A 51 -3.39 -11.66 2.50
CA MET A 51 -4.57 -10.94 2.01
C MET A 51 -4.17 -9.83 1.05
N GLY A 52 -3.18 -9.02 1.44
CA GLY A 52 -2.64 -7.95 0.60
C GLY A 52 -2.11 -8.48 -0.73
N ARG A 53 -1.34 -9.58 -0.72
CA ARG A 53 -0.79 -10.19 -1.94
C ARG A 53 -1.88 -10.56 -2.93
N ASN A 54 -2.94 -11.23 -2.48
CA ASN A 54 -4.08 -11.60 -3.34
C ASN A 54 -4.81 -10.37 -3.90
N ILE A 55 -4.88 -9.27 -3.14
CA ILE A 55 -5.43 -8.00 -3.61
C ILE A 55 -4.51 -7.37 -4.67
N GLY A 56 -3.20 -7.32 -4.40
CA GLY A 56 -2.19 -6.74 -5.28
C GLY A 56 -2.18 -7.32 -6.68
N VAL A 57 -2.24 -8.66 -6.79
CA VAL A 57 -2.32 -9.38 -8.08
C VAL A 57 -3.53 -8.94 -8.91
N ARG A 58 -4.62 -8.50 -8.27
CA ARG A 58 -5.83 -8.05 -8.97
C ARG A 58 -5.83 -6.54 -9.26
N LEU A 59 -5.17 -5.76 -8.42
CA LEU A 59 -5.09 -4.29 -8.58
C LEU A 59 -4.08 -3.86 -9.64
N VAL A 60 -3.03 -4.66 -9.88
CA VAL A 60 -1.94 -4.29 -10.80
C VAL A 60 -2.42 -4.00 -12.22
N ASP A 61 -3.39 -4.78 -12.73
CA ASP A 61 -3.95 -4.60 -14.07
C ASP A 61 -4.55 -3.20 -14.25
N GLU A 62 -5.24 -2.70 -13.22
CA GLU A 62 -5.83 -1.36 -13.26
C GLU A 62 -4.75 -0.28 -13.24
N VAL A 63 -3.72 -0.44 -12.41
CA VAL A 63 -2.58 0.50 -12.36
C VAL A 63 -1.91 0.59 -13.73
N LEU A 64 -1.60 -0.56 -14.35
CA LEU A 64 -0.95 -0.64 -15.65
C LEU A 64 -1.81 -0.01 -16.76
N ALA A 65 -3.12 -0.26 -16.74
CA ALA A 65 -4.05 0.34 -17.68
C ALA A 65 -4.08 1.88 -17.58
N LYS A 66 -3.93 2.44 -16.36
CA LYS A 66 -3.93 3.90 -16.15
C LYS A 66 -2.55 4.55 -16.32
N LEU A 67 -1.46 3.80 -16.18
CA LEU A 67 -0.09 4.25 -16.46
C LEU A 67 0.19 4.46 -17.96
N GLY A 68 -0.72 4.02 -18.83
CA GLY A 68 -0.63 4.29 -20.27
C GLY A 68 0.56 3.61 -20.95
N CYS A 69 0.94 2.41 -20.48
CA CYS A 69 2.01 1.60 -21.07
C CYS A 69 3.43 2.21 -21.01
N THR A 70 3.76 3.05 -20.02
CA THR A 70 5.18 3.34 -19.73
C THR A 70 5.76 2.14 -18.98
N PRO A 71 6.59 1.28 -19.60
CA PRO A 71 7.09 0.11 -18.91
C PRO A 71 8.02 0.56 -17.78
N CYS A 72 7.86 -0.02 -16.60
CA CYS A 72 8.79 0.18 -15.50
C CYS A 72 10.07 -0.62 -15.81
N THR A 73 10.99 -0.03 -16.58
CA THR A 73 12.20 -0.73 -17.06
C THR A 73 13.25 -0.92 -15.97
N ASN A 74 13.25 -0.05 -14.96
CA ASN A 74 14.21 -0.06 -13.86
C ASN A 74 13.45 -0.11 -12.54
N PHE A 75 14.01 -0.82 -11.55
CA PHE A 75 13.37 -0.95 -10.23
C PHE A 75 13.13 0.39 -9.56
N ARG A 76 14.05 1.36 -9.70
CA ARG A 76 13.87 2.74 -9.25
C ARG A 76 12.58 3.37 -9.77
N THR A 77 12.31 3.20 -11.07
CA THR A 77 11.09 3.72 -11.71
C THR A 77 9.85 3.01 -11.18
N THR A 78 9.93 1.71 -10.94
CA THR A 78 8.85 0.92 -10.32
C THR A 78 8.51 1.44 -8.92
N VAL A 79 9.52 1.68 -8.08
CA VAL A 79 9.33 2.22 -6.72
C VAL A 79 8.73 3.63 -6.78
N GLU A 80 9.16 4.49 -7.70
CA GLU A 80 8.55 5.80 -7.92
C GLU A 80 7.09 5.69 -8.39
N ALA A 81 6.76 4.75 -9.27
CA ALA A 81 5.39 4.51 -9.72
C ALA A 81 4.49 4.03 -8.57
N ILE A 82 4.97 3.13 -7.72
CA ILE A 82 4.23 2.68 -6.52
C ILE A 82 3.99 3.86 -5.58
N ALA A 83 5.05 4.59 -5.21
CA ALA A 83 4.98 5.65 -4.21
C ALA A 83 4.13 6.86 -4.66
N LYS A 84 4.19 7.23 -5.94
CA LYS A 84 3.58 8.47 -6.45
C LYS A 84 2.29 8.26 -7.24
N VAL A 85 2.10 7.08 -7.84
CA VAL A 85 0.89 6.75 -8.62
C VAL A 85 0.04 5.74 -7.87
N GLY A 86 0.59 4.59 -7.49
CA GLY A 86 -0.18 3.51 -6.87
C GLY A 86 -0.83 3.93 -5.54
N LEU A 87 -0.03 4.45 -4.61
CA LEU A 87 -0.54 4.97 -3.33
C LEU A 87 -1.53 6.12 -3.54
N LYS A 88 -1.27 7.00 -4.52
CA LYS A 88 -2.15 8.15 -4.79
C LYS A 88 -3.49 7.72 -5.35
N MET A 89 -3.47 6.74 -6.24
CA MET A 89 -4.65 6.21 -6.92
C MET A 89 -5.60 5.50 -5.95
N PHE A 90 -5.08 4.65 -5.07
CA PHE A 90 -5.92 3.81 -4.21
C PHE A 90 -6.15 4.37 -2.81
N LEU A 91 -5.15 5.03 -2.22
CA LEU A 91 -5.20 5.53 -0.84
C LEU A 91 -5.25 7.06 -0.76
N GLY A 92 -5.11 7.76 -1.89
CA GLY A 92 -5.14 9.23 -1.91
C GLY A 92 -3.87 9.90 -1.38
N ILE A 93 -2.88 9.13 -0.93
CA ILE A 93 -1.62 9.59 -0.34
C ILE A 93 -0.46 9.52 -1.34
N THR A 94 0.62 10.24 -1.08
CA THR A 94 1.86 10.13 -1.84
C THR A 94 2.99 9.74 -0.92
N GLY A 95 3.89 8.88 -1.40
CA GLY A 95 5.12 8.52 -0.69
C GLY A 95 6.37 9.14 -1.32
N ASP A 96 7.38 9.32 -0.48
CA ASP A 96 8.73 9.71 -0.84
C ASP A 96 9.62 8.47 -0.94
N VAL A 97 10.35 8.37 -2.05
CA VAL A 97 11.28 7.27 -2.30
C VAL A 97 12.65 7.64 -1.75
N ILE A 98 13.13 6.84 -0.81
CA ILE A 98 14.45 6.96 -0.19
C ILE A 98 15.32 5.82 -0.72
N VAL A 99 16.43 6.16 -1.37
CA VAL A 99 17.38 5.16 -1.88
C VAL A 99 18.29 4.74 -0.73
N ILE A 100 18.27 3.45 -0.38
CA ILE A 100 19.14 2.88 0.65
C ILE A 100 20.41 2.34 0.00
N ASP A 101 20.24 1.54 -1.06
CA ASP A 101 21.33 1.02 -1.88
C ASP A 101 20.83 0.74 -3.30
N GLU A 102 21.34 1.51 -4.26
CA GLU A 102 20.95 1.40 -5.66
C GLU A 102 21.50 0.14 -6.32
N ALA A 103 22.64 -0.40 -5.87
CA ALA A 103 23.25 -1.60 -6.45
C ALA A 103 22.47 -2.87 -6.09
N THR A 104 21.91 -2.93 -4.89
CA THR A 104 21.09 -4.06 -4.40
C THR A 104 19.59 -3.84 -4.59
N ASN A 105 19.19 -2.74 -5.24
CA ASN A 105 17.80 -2.34 -5.42
C ASN A 105 17.03 -2.20 -4.09
N HIS A 106 17.67 -1.69 -3.04
CA HIS A 106 17.03 -1.45 -1.75
C HIS A 106 16.56 0.01 -1.63
N TYR A 107 15.25 0.16 -1.47
CA TYR A 107 14.57 1.45 -1.37
C TYR A 107 13.56 1.42 -0.23
N HIS A 108 13.36 2.54 0.44
CA HIS A 108 12.25 2.74 1.36
C HIS A 108 11.22 3.68 0.72
N ILE A 109 9.94 3.44 1.04
CA ILE A 109 8.84 4.36 0.73
C ILE A 109 8.37 4.92 2.06
N ALA A 110 8.54 6.23 2.27
CA ALA A 110 8.05 6.94 3.45
C ALA A 110 6.81 7.75 3.08
N PHE A 111 5.80 7.78 3.96
CA PHE A 111 4.64 8.64 3.82
C PHE A 111 4.19 9.12 5.20
N HIS A 112 3.62 10.33 5.25
CA HIS A 112 3.27 10.98 6.52
C HIS A 112 1.88 10.63 7.03
N GLU A 113 0.98 10.26 6.12
CA GLU A 113 -0.42 9.99 6.43
C GLU A 113 -0.78 8.58 5.99
N ASN A 114 -1.44 7.85 6.88
CA ASN A 114 -1.96 6.51 6.60
C ASN A 114 -3.48 6.52 6.79
N PRO A 115 -4.28 6.40 5.72
CA PRO A 115 -5.74 6.44 5.85
C PRO A 115 -6.29 5.21 6.58
N LEU A 116 -5.51 4.13 6.73
CA LEU A 116 -5.97 2.90 7.38
C LEU A 116 -5.94 2.99 8.91
N ASP A 117 -5.11 3.86 9.51
CA ASP A 117 -4.88 3.92 10.95
C ASP A 117 -5.47 5.17 11.64
N GLN A 118 -6.28 5.96 10.94
CA GLN A 118 -6.86 7.22 11.42
C GLN A 118 -7.57 7.15 12.78
N PHE A 119 -8.09 5.97 13.15
CA PHE A 119 -8.85 5.74 14.39
C PHE A 119 -8.26 4.62 15.25
N VAL A 120 -6.97 4.33 15.06
CA VAL A 120 -6.34 3.13 15.62
C VAL A 120 -5.38 3.50 16.74
N GLU A 121 -5.55 2.84 17.87
CA GLU A 121 -4.59 2.83 18.96
C GLU A 121 -4.19 1.38 19.22
N ILE A 122 -2.89 1.07 19.12
CA ILE A 122 -2.39 -0.29 19.29
C ILE A 122 -2.01 -0.47 20.77
N PRO A 123 -2.62 -1.43 21.49
CA PRO A 123 -2.29 -1.69 22.88
C PRO A 123 -0.90 -2.34 23.00
N GLU A 124 -0.24 -2.17 24.15
CA GLU A 124 1.14 -2.62 24.39
C GLU A 124 1.33 -4.13 24.14
N ASN A 125 0.32 -4.95 24.43
CA ASN A 125 0.36 -6.40 24.22
C ASN A 125 0.36 -6.80 22.73
N LEU A 126 0.14 -5.84 21.81
CA LEU A 126 0.17 -6.03 20.37
C LEU A 126 1.30 -5.22 19.71
N SER A 127 2.37 -4.90 20.44
CA SER A 127 3.50 -4.07 19.92
C SER A 127 4.14 -4.61 18.63
N ASN A 128 4.07 -5.92 18.39
CA ASN A 128 4.62 -6.57 17.20
C ASN A 128 3.64 -6.60 16.01
N LEU A 129 2.42 -6.07 16.17
CA LEU A 129 1.43 -6.00 15.11
C LEU A 129 1.83 -4.93 14.09
N ALA A 130 2.13 -5.37 12.87
CA ALA A 130 2.25 -4.48 11.72
C ALA A 130 0.84 -4.17 11.21
N TYR A 131 0.15 -3.20 11.82
CA TYR A 131 -1.26 -2.94 11.56
C TYR A 131 -1.57 -2.73 10.08
N SER A 132 -0.69 -2.09 9.30
CA SER A 132 -0.88 -1.86 7.86
C SER A 132 -0.09 -2.82 6.96
N ASN A 133 0.25 -4.03 7.44
CA ASN A 133 1.01 -5.01 6.66
C ASN A 133 0.30 -5.45 5.36
N ILE A 134 -1.01 -5.20 5.26
CA ILE A 134 -1.76 -5.40 4.02
C ILE A 134 -1.19 -4.57 2.86
N ILE A 135 -0.66 -3.37 3.11
CA ILE A 135 -0.05 -2.51 2.08
C ILE A 135 1.20 -3.18 1.52
N CYS A 136 2.03 -3.74 2.40
CA CYS A 136 3.21 -4.52 2.00
C CYS A 136 2.81 -5.71 1.11
N GLY A 137 1.75 -6.42 1.51
CA GLY A 137 1.21 -7.53 0.74
C GLY A 137 0.76 -7.09 -0.65
N VAL A 138 0.02 -5.99 -0.74
CA VAL A 138 -0.45 -5.42 -2.02
C VAL A 138 0.72 -5.10 -2.94
N ILE A 139 1.79 -4.49 -2.41
CA ILE A 139 2.99 -4.19 -3.21
C ILE A 139 3.65 -5.47 -3.70
N ILE A 140 3.80 -6.50 -2.85
CA ILE A 140 4.36 -7.79 -3.25
C ILE A 140 3.52 -8.40 -4.38
N GLY A 141 2.20 -8.52 -4.17
CA GLY A 141 1.32 -9.13 -5.17
C GLY A 141 1.26 -8.36 -6.50
N ALA A 142 1.46 -7.05 -6.47
CA ALA A 142 1.51 -6.24 -7.69
C ALA A 142 2.84 -6.34 -8.44
N LEU A 143 3.91 -6.84 -7.80
CA LEU A 143 5.25 -6.97 -8.40
C LEU A 143 5.58 -8.39 -8.86
N GLU A 144 4.71 -9.35 -8.59
CA GLU A 144 4.81 -10.75 -9.06
C GLU A 144 4.51 -10.91 -10.54
#